data_AF-G7J0C8-F1
#
_entry.id   AF-G7J0C8-F1
#
_cell.length_a   1.000
_cell.length_b   1.000
_cell.length_c   1.000
_cell.angle_alpha   90.00
_cell.angle_beta   90.00
_cell.angle_gamma   90.00
#
_symmetry.space_group_name_H-M   'P 1'
#
loop_
_entity.id
_entity.type
_entity.pdbx_description
1 polymer ?
#
loop_
_entity_poly.entity_id
_entity_poly.type
_entity_poly.pdbx_seq_one_letter_code
_entity_poly.pdbx_strand_id
1 'polypeptide(L)'
;MNQKFKKPYYAAKDNLIAIMNESFPELGLQDKDCIEMSWIQSVLYIAGFNKDDPIELLLNRIVTYKSPFIAKSDYVKEPIPEAGLEGIWRMLLKEDTSALLIMEPYGGKMSEISESEIPFPHRKGNLFNIQYFVKWEVNSIEESNKHIKWMRMLYGYMTPYVSKSPRAAYYNYRDLDLGSNKHDNTSYSEASVWGIKYFKGNFKRLAQIKTKFDPQNFFRNEQSIPLLNSQP
;
A
#
# COMPACT_ATOMS: atom_id res chain seq x y z
N MET A 1 -5.08 21.07 6.35
CA MET A 1 -4.74 19.65 6.07
C MET A 1 -3.93 19.13 7.24
N ASN A 2 -4.25 17.94 7.77
CA ASN A 2 -3.60 17.40 8.96
C ASN A 2 -2.61 16.29 8.55
N GLN A 3 -1.31 16.56 8.62
CA GLN A 3 -0.30 15.50 8.57
C GLN A 3 -0.22 14.85 9.96
N LYS A 4 -0.22 13.52 10.01
CA LYS A 4 -0.08 12.76 11.26
C LYS A 4 1.03 11.74 11.09
N PHE A 5 2.02 11.81 11.96
CA PHE A 5 3.03 10.76 12.11
C PHE A 5 2.57 9.85 13.25
N LYS A 6 2.28 8.59 12.94
CA LYS A 6 1.94 7.57 13.93
C LYS A 6 2.91 6.41 13.79
N LYS A 7 3.54 6.00 14.88
CA LYS A 7 4.47 4.88 14.89
C LYS A 7 4.38 4.16 16.24
N PRO A 8 4.06 2.85 16.28
CA PRO A 8 4.28 2.09 17.50
C PRO A 8 5.79 1.95 17.75
N TYR A 9 6.19 2.15 19.00
CA TYR A 9 7.55 1.90 19.46
C TYR A 9 7.51 0.92 20.63
N TYR A 10 8.35 -0.12 20.58
CA TYR A 10 8.27 -1.26 21.47
C TYR A 10 9.29 -1.19 22.62
N ALA A 11 9.49 0.00 23.16
CA ALA A 11 10.24 0.24 24.39
C ALA A 11 9.72 1.51 25.09
N ALA A 12 10.27 1.81 26.27
CA ALA A 12 9.86 2.96 27.08
C ALA A 12 9.93 4.29 26.31
N LYS A 13 9.03 5.21 26.64
CA LYS A 13 8.92 6.53 25.97
C LYS A 13 10.21 7.35 26.02
N ASP A 14 10.97 7.29 27.11
CA ASP A 14 12.21 8.06 27.25
C ASP A 14 13.25 7.64 26.21
N ASN A 15 13.33 6.34 25.91
CA ASN A 15 14.18 5.80 24.86
C ASN A 15 13.71 6.25 23.47
N LEU A 16 12.39 6.33 23.24
CA LEU A 16 11.85 6.86 21.99
C LEU A 16 12.26 8.32 21.78
N ILE A 17 12.06 9.16 22.80
CA ILE A 17 12.37 10.60 22.74
C ILE A 17 13.87 10.80 22.50
N ALA A 18 14.73 10.05 23.20
CA ALA A 18 16.17 10.12 23.00
C ALA A 18 16.58 9.80 21.55
N ILE A 19 16.08 8.69 21.00
CA ILE A 19 16.37 8.28 19.61
C ILE A 19 15.81 9.29 18.60
N MET A 20 14.61 9.83 18.84
CA MET A 20 14.01 10.81 17.93
C MET A 20 14.77 12.14 17.95
N ASN A 21 15.27 12.58 19.11
CA ASN A 21 16.14 13.76 19.20
C ASN A 21 17.49 13.57 18.50
N GLU A 22 18.02 12.35 18.47
CA GLU A 22 19.27 12.03 17.79
C GLU A 22 19.09 11.86 16.27
N SER A 23 18.06 11.10 15.86
CA SER A 23 17.92 10.61 14.48
C SER A 23 16.89 11.36 13.63
N PHE A 24 15.94 12.08 14.26
CA PHE A 24 14.92 12.86 13.54
C PHE A 24 14.45 14.08 14.36
N PRO A 25 15.36 14.98 14.77
CA PRO A 25 15.05 16.12 15.63
C PRO A 25 14.04 17.10 15.01
N GLU A 26 13.96 17.16 13.68
CA GLU A 26 13.07 18.06 12.93
C GLU A 26 11.59 17.79 13.22
N LEU A 27 11.23 16.57 13.66
CA LEU A 27 9.86 16.26 14.07
C LEU A 27 9.48 16.96 15.39
N GLY A 28 10.47 17.26 16.24
CA GLY A 28 10.25 17.94 17.52
C GLY A 28 9.38 17.16 18.51
N LEU A 29 9.46 15.82 18.50
CA LEU A 29 8.63 14.95 19.34
C LEU A 29 8.82 15.26 20.84
N GLN A 30 7.72 15.50 21.56
CA GLN A 30 7.74 15.77 23.00
C GLN A 30 7.06 14.66 23.81
N ASP A 31 7.31 14.65 25.12
CA ASP A 31 6.72 13.68 26.05
C ASP A 31 5.18 13.64 25.97
N LYS A 32 4.55 14.82 25.88
CA LYS A 32 3.09 14.97 25.78
C LYS A 32 2.49 14.36 24.51
N ASP A 33 3.31 14.12 23.48
CA ASP A 33 2.89 13.53 22.21
C ASP A 33 2.95 11.99 22.24
N CYS A 34 3.57 11.43 23.28
CA CYS A 34 3.75 10.00 23.48
C CYS A 34 2.66 9.46 24.42
N ILE A 35 2.09 8.30 24.06
CA ILE A 35 1.13 7.59 24.90
C ILE A 35 1.66 6.17 25.10
N GLU A 36 2.04 5.85 26.33
CA GLU A 36 2.42 4.48 26.69
C GLU A 36 1.19 3.61 26.89
N MET A 37 1.23 2.42 26.30
CA MET A 37 0.14 1.45 26.35
C MET A 37 0.68 0.05 26.07
N SER A 38 -0.09 -0.98 26.42
CA SER A 38 0.25 -2.36 26.05
C SER A 38 0.18 -2.55 24.53
N TRP A 39 0.79 -3.63 24.03
CA TRP A 39 0.73 -3.97 22.61
C TRP A 39 -0.72 -4.06 22.09
N ILE A 40 -1.63 -4.71 22.82
CA ILE A 40 -3.02 -4.88 22.36
C ILE A 40 -3.80 -3.55 22.33
N GLN A 41 -3.51 -2.63 23.26
CA GLN A 41 -4.08 -1.28 23.24
C GLN A 41 -3.54 -0.48 22.05
N SER A 42 -2.27 -0.69 21.65
CA SER A 42 -1.72 -0.04 20.45
C SER A 42 -2.44 -0.51 19.17
N VAL A 43 -2.87 -1.77 19.11
CA VAL A 43 -3.67 -2.30 17.99
C VAL A 43 -5.01 -1.58 17.90
N LEU A 44 -5.73 -1.43 19.03
CA LEU A 44 -6.96 -0.64 19.11
C LEU A 44 -6.72 0.82 18.66
N TYR A 45 -5.69 1.45 19.20
CA TYR A 45 -5.39 2.86 18.95
C TYR A 45 -5.06 3.14 17.48
N ILE A 46 -4.30 2.26 16.83
CA ILE A 46 -3.99 2.35 15.40
C ILE A 46 -5.25 2.12 14.55
N ALA A 47 -6.15 1.23 14.99
CA ALA A 47 -7.44 1.01 14.34
C ALA A 47 -8.43 2.18 14.48
N GLY A 48 -8.08 3.21 15.27
CA GLY A 48 -8.86 4.45 15.42
C GLY A 48 -9.74 4.50 16.68
N PHE A 49 -9.62 3.52 17.57
CA PHE A 49 -10.26 3.52 18.89
C PHE A 49 -9.42 4.32 19.91
N ASN A 50 -9.99 4.60 21.08
CA ASN A 50 -9.26 5.17 22.21
C ASN A 50 -8.46 4.07 22.92
N LYS A 51 -7.38 4.46 23.61
CA LYS A 51 -6.50 3.50 24.31
C LYS A 51 -7.20 2.72 25.44
N ASP A 52 -8.25 3.33 26.01
CA ASP A 52 -9.02 2.80 27.13
C ASP A 52 -10.37 2.18 26.69
N ASP A 53 -10.60 2.09 25.37
CA ASP A 53 -11.77 1.37 24.86
C ASP A 53 -11.65 -0.15 25.14
N PRO A 54 -12.77 -0.88 25.31
CA PRO A 54 -12.75 -2.31 25.53
C PRO A 54 -12.08 -3.08 24.39
N ILE A 55 -11.16 -4.01 24.72
CA ILE A 55 -10.46 -4.84 23.72
C ILE A 55 -11.39 -5.75 22.94
N GLU A 56 -12.57 -6.05 23.49
CA GLU A 56 -13.64 -6.83 22.87
C GLU A 56 -14.17 -6.17 21.59
N LEU A 57 -13.94 -4.86 21.39
CA LEU A 57 -14.23 -4.21 20.11
C LEU A 57 -13.47 -4.86 18.95
N LEU A 58 -12.29 -5.45 19.18
CA LEU A 58 -11.54 -6.21 18.17
C LEU A 58 -12.24 -7.52 17.77
N LEU A 59 -13.17 -8.02 18.58
CA LEU A 59 -13.99 -9.20 18.25
C LEU A 59 -15.17 -8.85 17.33
N ASN A 60 -15.48 -7.57 17.17
CA ASN A 60 -16.58 -7.11 16.34
C ASN A 60 -16.25 -7.27 14.84
N ARG A 61 -17.04 -8.08 14.14
CA ARG A 61 -16.91 -8.32 12.69
C ARG A 61 -17.87 -7.48 11.84
N ILE A 62 -18.70 -6.65 12.46
CA ILE A 62 -19.69 -5.83 11.76
C ILE A 62 -19.02 -4.57 11.22
N VAL A 63 -18.91 -4.48 9.90
CA VAL A 63 -18.48 -3.25 9.21
C VAL A 63 -19.64 -2.25 9.22
N THR A 64 -19.59 -1.27 10.11
CA THR A 64 -20.66 -0.29 10.33
C THR A 64 -20.69 0.83 9.27
N TYR A 65 -19.59 1.06 8.57
CA TYR A 65 -19.50 2.09 7.53
C TYR A 65 -18.82 1.53 6.28
N LYS A 66 -19.54 1.57 5.14
CA LYS A 66 -19.02 1.24 3.82
C LYS A 66 -19.11 2.49 2.95
N SER A 67 -17.98 2.91 2.40
CA SER A 67 -17.90 4.03 1.49
C SER A 67 -17.14 3.55 0.24
N PRO A 68 -17.60 3.92 -0.96
CA PRO A 68 -16.82 3.75 -2.18
C PRO A 68 -15.43 4.37 -2.01
N PHE A 69 -14.41 3.66 -2.51
CA PHE A 69 -13.05 4.14 -2.48
C PHE A 69 -12.26 3.68 -3.70
N ILE A 70 -11.18 4.39 -4.00
CA ILE A 70 -10.15 3.97 -4.95
C ILE A 70 -8.80 4.03 -4.23
N ALA A 71 -7.98 3.01 -4.47
CA ALA A 71 -6.65 2.92 -3.90
C ALA A 71 -5.63 2.52 -4.96
N LYS A 72 -4.40 3.03 -4.79
CA LYS A 72 -3.22 2.64 -5.58
C LYS A 72 -2.01 2.57 -4.66
N SER A 73 -0.94 1.93 -5.13
CA SER A 73 0.31 1.90 -4.38
C SER A 73 1.55 2.04 -5.24
N ASP A 74 2.60 2.53 -4.59
CA ASP A 74 3.95 2.61 -5.13
C ASP A 74 4.99 2.23 -4.08
N TYR A 75 6.20 1.96 -4.56
CA TYR A 75 7.39 1.84 -3.72
C TYR A 75 8.40 2.92 -4.10
N VAL A 76 8.92 3.61 -3.11
CA VAL A 76 9.95 4.65 -3.28
C VAL A 76 11.31 4.05 -2.96
N LYS A 77 12.30 4.32 -3.82
CA LYS A 77 13.68 3.83 -3.68
C LYS A 77 14.71 4.94 -3.42
N GLU A 78 14.37 6.16 -3.80
CA GLU A 78 15.19 7.36 -3.61
C GLU A 78 14.28 8.47 -3.05
N PRO A 79 14.79 9.38 -2.20
CA PRO A 79 13.97 10.45 -1.64
C PRO A 79 13.29 11.29 -2.72
N ILE A 80 11.99 11.55 -2.54
CA ILE A 80 11.23 12.43 -3.44
C ILE A 80 11.74 13.88 -3.21
N PRO A 81 12.14 14.62 -4.26
CA PRO A 81 12.55 16.01 -4.12
C PRO A 81 11.43 16.88 -3.53
N GLU A 82 11.80 17.96 -2.83
CA GLU A 82 10.86 18.90 -2.20
C GLU A 82 9.81 19.42 -3.19
N ALA A 83 10.22 19.84 -4.39
CA ALA A 83 9.29 20.28 -5.45
C ALA A 83 8.29 19.18 -5.87
N GLY A 84 8.71 17.91 -5.79
CA GLY A 84 7.83 16.76 -5.99
C GLY A 84 6.78 16.65 -4.89
N LEU A 85 7.21 16.76 -3.62
CA LEU A 85 6.32 16.75 -2.46
C LEU A 85 5.34 17.94 -2.46
N GLU A 86 5.79 19.14 -2.82
CA GLU A 86 4.91 20.31 -2.98
C GLU A 86 3.83 20.09 -4.05
N GLY A 87 4.18 19.43 -5.15
CA GLY A 87 3.23 19.09 -6.20
C GLY A 87 2.15 18.12 -5.70
N ILE A 88 2.55 17.08 -4.96
CA ILE A 88 1.61 16.18 -4.28
C ILE A 88 0.68 16.99 -3.36
N TRP A 89 1.24 17.88 -2.54
CA TRP A 89 0.46 18.74 -1.62
C TRP A 89 -0.59 19.57 -2.36
N ARG A 90 -0.20 20.21 -3.46
CA ARG A 90 -1.12 20.99 -4.31
C ARG A 90 -2.22 20.13 -4.92
N MET A 91 -1.95 18.88 -5.27
CA MET A 91 -2.96 17.97 -5.80
C MET A 91 -3.93 17.51 -4.71
N LEU A 92 -3.44 17.21 -3.51
CA LEU A 92 -4.27 16.82 -2.37
C LEU A 92 -5.20 17.94 -1.90
N LEU A 93 -4.76 19.20 -1.93
CA LEU A 93 -5.59 20.35 -1.57
C LEU A 93 -6.71 20.65 -2.58
N LYS A 94 -6.61 20.11 -3.81
CA LYS A 94 -7.62 20.28 -4.87
C LYS A 94 -8.68 19.18 -4.87
N GLU A 95 -8.49 18.12 -4.09
CA GLU A 95 -9.48 17.06 -4.00
C GLU A 95 -10.54 17.44 -2.97
N ASP A 96 -11.80 17.46 -3.39
CA ASP A 96 -12.93 17.90 -2.56
C ASP A 96 -13.31 16.87 -1.47
N THR A 97 -12.64 15.72 -1.45
CA THR A 97 -12.95 14.58 -0.58
C THR A 97 -11.76 14.12 0.27
N SER A 98 -11.96 13.08 1.07
CA SER A 98 -10.95 12.54 1.98
C SER A 98 -9.86 11.77 1.22
N ALA A 99 -8.94 12.50 0.60
CA ALA A 99 -7.71 11.96 0.05
C ALA A 99 -6.64 11.75 1.13
N LEU A 100 -6.00 10.59 1.12
CA LEU A 100 -4.97 10.18 2.05
C LEU A 100 -3.75 9.65 1.28
N LEU A 101 -2.57 10.08 1.71
CA LEU A 101 -1.31 9.40 1.42
C LEU A 101 -0.80 8.78 2.70
N ILE A 102 -0.61 7.48 2.69
CA ILE A 102 -0.04 6.72 3.80
C ILE A 102 1.34 6.26 3.35
N MET A 103 2.38 6.67 4.08
CA MET A 103 3.77 6.33 3.78
C MET A 103 4.31 5.42 4.87
N GLU A 104 4.59 4.17 4.54
CA GLU A 104 5.00 3.15 5.49
C GLU A 104 6.50 2.86 5.32
N PRO A 105 7.35 3.14 6.33
CA PRO A 105 8.80 2.98 6.20
C PRO A 105 9.19 1.51 6.04
N TYR A 106 10.10 1.26 5.10
CA TYR A 106 10.78 -0.02 4.88
C TYR A 106 12.21 0.08 5.45
N GLY A 107 12.96 -1.01 5.35
CA GLY A 107 14.25 -1.17 6.05
C GLY A 107 14.16 -2.26 7.12
N GLY A 108 15.08 -2.24 8.08
CA GLY A 108 15.14 -3.22 9.17
C GLY A 108 14.96 -4.66 8.68
N LYS A 109 14.04 -5.41 9.32
CA LYS A 109 13.78 -6.81 8.98
C LYS A 109 13.35 -7.02 7.53
N MET A 110 12.65 -6.06 6.91
CA MET A 110 12.22 -6.16 5.51
C MET A 110 13.40 -6.15 4.52
N SER A 111 14.57 -5.62 4.91
CA SER A 111 15.78 -5.63 4.08
C SER A 111 16.66 -6.86 4.27
N GLU A 112 16.43 -7.64 5.32
CA GLU A 112 17.16 -8.89 5.59
C GLU A 112 16.57 -10.09 4.84
N ILE A 113 15.26 -10.05 4.54
CA ILE A 113 14.56 -11.14 3.87
C ILE A 113 14.83 -11.07 2.36
N SER A 114 15.17 -12.21 1.76
CA SER A 114 15.37 -12.32 0.31
C SER A 114 14.08 -11.97 -0.46
N GLU A 115 14.21 -11.29 -1.60
CA GLU A 115 13.08 -11.00 -2.50
C GLU A 115 12.36 -12.27 -2.96
N SER A 116 13.06 -13.42 -3.02
CA SER A 116 12.52 -14.69 -3.49
C SER A 116 12.07 -15.65 -2.39
N GLU A 117 12.19 -15.24 -1.12
CA GLU A 117 11.85 -16.07 0.05
C GLU A 117 10.37 -16.50 0.02
N ILE A 118 9.50 -15.55 -0.28
CA ILE A 118 8.05 -15.72 -0.43
C ILE A 118 7.56 -14.93 -1.65
N PRO A 119 6.29 -15.08 -2.11
CA PRO A 119 5.80 -14.38 -3.30
C PRO A 119 5.97 -12.86 -3.26
N PHE A 120 5.83 -12.23 -2.09
CA PHE A 120 5.99 -10.79 -1.89
C PHE A 120 7.47 -10.37 -2.04
N PRO A 121 7.82 -9.61 -3.08
CA PRO A 121 9.22 -9.40 -3.46
C PRO A 121 9.81 -8.07 -2.97
N HIS A 122 9.01 -7.17 -2.41
CA HIS A 122 9.43 -5.79 -2.15
C HIS A 122 10.22 -5.72 -0.84
N ARG A 123 11.53 -5.96 -0.91
CA ARG A 123 12.44 -6.09 0.24
C ARG A 123 13.48 -4.96 0.25
N LYS A 124 14.76 -5.32 0.34
CA LYS A 124 15.92 -4.42 0.33
C LYS A 124 15.86 -3.45 -0.85
N GLY A 125 16.23 -2.19 -0.59
CA GLY A 125 16.29 -1.12 -1.60
C GLY A 125 14.99 -0.35 -1.78
N ASN A 126 13.93 -0.65 -1.04
CA ASN A 126 12.76 0.21 -0.91
C ASN A 126 12.87 1.02 0.39
N LEU A 127 12.71 2.34 0.31
CA LEU A 127 12.70 3.24 1.46
C LEU A 127 11.35 3.19 2.17
N PHE A 128 10.26 3.18 1.42
CA PHE A 128 8.89 3.07 1.94
C PHE A 128 7.90 2.64 0.86
N ASN A 129 6.75 2.11 1.30
CA ASN A 129 5.55 1.97 0.47
C ASN A 129 4.72 3.26 0.58
N ILE A 130 4.06 3.67 -0.51
CA ILE A 130 3.02 4.69 -0.48
C ILE A 130 1.70 4.02 -0.86
N GLN A 131 0.68 4.19 -0.03
CA GLN A 131 -0.72 3.97 -0.41
C GLN A 131 -1.39 5.32 -0.69
N TYR A 132 -1.93 5.46 -1.91
CA TYR A 132 -2.84 6.53 -2.26
C TYR A 132 -4.26 6.02 -2.06
N PHE A 133 -5.09 6.77 -1.33
CA PHE A 133 -6.43 6.34 -0.99
C PHE A 133 -7.39 7.54 -1.04
N VAL A 134 -8.51 7.39 -1.74
CA VAL A 134 -9.60 8.38 -1.74
C VAL A 134 -10.90 7.65 -1.47
N LYS A 135 -11.70 8.19 -0.55
CA LYS A 135 -13.05 7.71 -0.24
C LYS A 135 -14.06 8.84 -0.42
N TRP A 136 -15.27 8.49 -0.82
CA TRP A 136 -16.36 9.43 -1.03
C TRP A 136 -17.70 8.85 -0.56
N GLU A 137 -18.66 9.72 -0.26
CA GLU A 137 -19.94 9.30 0.36
C GLU A 137 -21.00 8.92 -0.69
N VAL A 138 -21.07 9.68 -1.77
CA VAL A 138 -22.12 9.54 -2.80
C VAL A 138 -21.78 8.39 -3.74
N ASN A 139 -22.53 7.30 -3.65
CA ASN A 139 -22.35 6.14 -4.53
C ASN A 139 -23.04 6.34 -5.89
N SER A 140 -22.48 7.22 -6.73
CA SER A 140 -22.89 7.42 -8.12
C SER A 140 -21.74 7.15 -9.09
N ILE A 141 -22.07 6.81 -10.34
CA ILE A 141 -21.08 6.60 -11.41
C ILE A 141 -20.30 7.89 -11.68
N GLU A 142 -20.97 9.04 -11.65
CA GLU A 142 -20.38 10.35 -11.91
C GLU A 142 -19.31 10.71 -10.86
N GLU A 143 -19.66 10.60 -9.56
CA GLU A 143 -18.73 10.87 -8.46
C GLU A 143 -17.57 9.86 -8.47
N SER A 144 -17.86 8.58 -8.70
CA SER A 144 -16.81 7.56 -8.82
C SER A 144 -15.83 7.89 -9.95
N ASN A 145 -16.32 8.32 -11.12
CA ASN A 145 -15.48 8.70 -12.24
C ASN A 145 -14.60 9.92 -11.95
N LYS A 146 -15.12 10.90 -11.20
CA LYS A 146 -14.37 12.09 -10.76
C LYS A 146 -13.15 11.66 -9.92
N HIS A 147 -13.36 10.86 -8.87
CA HIS A 147 -12.28 10.44 -7.97
C HIS A 147 -11.30 9.45 -8.62
N ILE A 148 -11.78 8.54 -9.47
CA ILE A 148 -10.91 7.64 -10.25
C ILE A 148 -10.01 8.45 -11.20
N LYS A 149 -10.56 9.45 -11.88
CA LYS A 149 -9.78 10.33 -12.77
C LYS A 149 -8.71 11.09 -11.98
N TRP A 150 -9.06 11.67 -10.85
CA TRP A 150 -8.10 12.35 -9.98
C TRP A 150 -6.99 11.41 -9.49
N MET A 151 -7.34 10.20 -9.04
CA MET A 151 -6.38 9.19 -8.60
C MET A 151 -5.40 8.81 -9.71
N ARG A 152 -5.88 8.65 -10.95
CA ARG A 152 -5.03 8.40 -12.12
C ARG A 152 -4.10 9.57 -12.43
N MET A 153 -4.56 10.82 -12.26
CA MET A 153 -3.70 12.00 -12.42
C MET A 153 -2.59 12.03 -11.36
N LEU A 154 -2.92 11.79 -10.07
CA LEU A 154 -1.93 11.73 -8.99
C LEU A 154 -0.92 10.60 -9.22
N TYR A 155 -1.41 9.41 -9.56
CA TYR A 155 -0.55 8.27 -9.85
C TYR A 155 0.34 8.53 -11.07
N GLY A 156 -0.18 9.21 -12.10
CA GLY A 156 0.61 9.68 -13.24
C GLY A 156 1.71 10.66 -12.82
N TYR A 157 1.38 11.65 -11.99
CA TYR A 157 2.33 12.63 -11.44
C TYR A 157 3.48 11.97 -10.67
N MET A 158 3.20 10.88 -9.95
CA MET A 158 4.19 10.15 -9.14
C MET A 158 5.19 9.31 -9.92
N THR A 159 4.95 9.07 -11.22
CA THR A 159 5.78 8.20 -12.07
C THR A 159 7.29 8.44 -12.00
N PRO A 160 7.84 9.67 -12.04
CA PRO A 160 9.28 9.89 -12.03
C PRO A 160 9.92 9.71 -10.64
N TYR A 161 9.12 9.66 -9.56
CA TYR A 161 9.61 9.68 -8.17
C TYR A 161 9.56 8.30 -7.47
N VAL A 162 9.04 7.29 -8.16
CA VAL A 162 8.81 5.95 -7.59
C VAL A 162 9.60 4.91 -8.36
N SER A 163 9.57 3.66 -7.88
CA SER A 163 10.20 2.53 -8.54
C SER A 163 9.81 2.45 -10.02
N LYS A 164 10.77 1.99 -10.83
CA LYS A 164 10.61 1.82 -12.28
C LYS A 164 11.23 0.49 -12.72
N SER A 165 10.74 -0.03 -13.83
CA SER A 165 11.23 -1.26 -14.47
C SER A 165 11.33 -2.50 -13.55
N PRO A 166 10.20 -2.99 -13.00
CA PRO A 166 8.85 -2.49 -13.14
C PRO A 166 8.51 -1.42 -12.09
N ARG A 167 7.48 -0.61 -12.36
CA ARG A 167 6.82 0.21 -11.33
C ARG A 167 6.07 -0.73 -10.39
N ALA A 168 6.61 -0.90 -9.18
CA ALA A 168 6.17 -1.89 -8.21
C ALA A 168 4.84 -1.48 -7.56
N ALA A 169 3.99 -2.46 -7.29
CA ALA A 169 2.71 -2.30 -6.61
C ALA A 169 2.51 -3.41 -5.58
N TYR A 170 1.66 -3.18 -4.58
CA TYR A 170 1.33 -4.17 -3.57
C TYR A 170 0.04 -4.92 -3.92
N TYR A 171 0.11 -6.26 -3.98
CA TYR A 171 -1.00 -7.11 -4.44
C TYR A 171 -2.29 -6.97 -3.62
N ASN A 172 -2.19 -6.74 -2.31
CA ASN A 172 -3.37 -6.56 -1.44
C ASN A 172 -4.08 -5.21 -1.67
N TYR A 173 -3.45 -4.28 -2.40
CA TYR A 173 -4.07 -3.09 -2.95
C TYR A 173 -4.31 -3.29 -4.44
N ARG A 174 -5.24 -4.22 -4.74
CA ARG A 174 -5.61 -4.61 -6.11
C ARG A 174 -5.94 -3.38 -6.95
N ASP A 175 -5.29 -3.28 -8.11
CA ASP A 175 -5.45 -2.17 -9.04
C ASP A 175 -5.59 -2.71 -10.46
N LEU A 176 -6.83 -2.73 -10.96
CA LEU A 176 -7.14 -3.21 -12.30
C LEU A 176 -6.62 -2.27 -13.40
N ASP A 177 -6.24 -1.02 -13.09
CA ASP A 177 -5.61 -0.13 -14.07
C ASP A 177 -4.20 -0.60 -14.46
N LEU A 178 -3.58 -1.49 -13.68
CA LEU A 178 -2.28 -2.08 -14.03
C LEU A 178 -2.38 -3.11 -15.17
N GLY A 179 -3.59 -3.58 -15.47
CA GLY A 179 -3.89 -4.61 -16.46
C GLY A 179 -4.75 -5.72 -15.87
N SER A 180 -5.50 -6.41 -16.73
CA SER A 180 -6.36 -7.53 -16.33
C SER A 180 -6.28 -8.68 -17.32
N ASN A 181 -6.62 -9.86 -16.82
CA ASN A 181 -6.82 -11.07 -17.58
C ASN A 181 -8.13 -10.96 -18.39
N LYS A 182 -8.08 -11.40 -19.64
CA LYS A 182 -9.25 -11.79 -20.43
C LYS A 182 -9.73 -13.16 -19.92
N HIS A 183 -11.03 -13.31 -19.69
CA HIS A 183 -11.67 -14.44 -18.99
C HIS A 183 -10.96 -15.79 -19.07
N ASP A 184 -10.84 -16.37 -20.27
CA ASP A 184 -10.39 -17.77 -20.43
C ASP A 184 -9.04 -17.94 -21.14
N ASN A 185 -8.52 -16.93 -21.84
CA ASN A 185 -7.35 -17.04 -22.73
C ASN A 185 -6.18 -16.11 -22.38
N THR A 186 -5.99 -15.74 -21.12
CA THR A 186 -4.83 -14.88 -20.80
C THR A 186 -3.53 -15.68 -20.80
N SER A 187 -2.63 -15.30 -21.70
CA SER A 187 -1.28 -15.86 -21.75
C SER A 187 -0.41 -15.33 -20.59
N TYR A 188 0.64 -16.08 -20.25
CA TYR A 188 1.65 -15.60 -19.28
C TYR A 188 2.25 -14.24 -19.68
N SER A 189 2.46 -14.02 -20.98
CA SER A 189 3.04 -12.76 -21.48
C SER A 189 2.10 -11.57 -21.27
N GLU A 190 0.80 -11.71 -21.55
CA GLU A 190 -0.19 -10.65 -21.31
C GLU A 190 -0.30 -10.32 -19.82
N ALA A 191 -0.41 -11.34 -18.97
CA ALA A 191 -0.50 -11.13 -17.53
C ALA A 191 0.81 -10.61 -16.91
N SER A 192 1.96 -10.83 -17.56
CA SER A 192 3.25 -10.31 -17.07
C SER A 192 3.29 -8.79 -17.03
N VAL A 193 2.44 -8.08 -17.79
CA VAL A 193 2.33 -6.61 -17.75
C VAL A 193 2.01 -6.11 -16.33
N TRP A 194 1.10 -6.78 -15.63
CA TRP A 194 0.72 -6.46 -14.25
C TRP A 194 1.44 -7.36 -13.23
N GLY A 195 1.66 -8.64 -13.55
CA GLY A 195 2.20 -9.65 -12.64
C GLY A 195 3.58 -9.31 -12.09
N ILE A 196 4.47 -8.79 -12.93
CA ILE A 196 5.82 -8.40 -12.49
C ILE A 196 5.80 -7.14 -11.61
N LYS A 197 4.76 -6.30 -11.67
CA LYS A 197 4.61 -5.14 -10.79
C LYS A 197 4.33 -5.60 -9.36
N TYR A 198 3.52 -6.64 -9.19
CA TYR A 198 3.21 -7.22 -7.88
C TYR A 198 4.29 -8.16 -7.36
N PHE A 199 4.86 -9.00 -8.24
CA PHE A 199 5.68 -10.14 -7.81
C PHE A 199 7.13 -10.10 -8.31
N LYS A 200 7.53 -9.09 -9.10
CA LYS A 200 8.88 -8.98 -9.69
C LYS A 200 9.31 -10.32 -10.32
N GLY A 201 10.52 -10.80 -10.00
CA GLY A 201 11.06 -12.07 -10.48
C GLY A 201 10.29 -13.31 -10.00
N ASN A 202 9.46 -13.20 -8.96
CA ASN A 202 8.71 -14.33 -8.42
C ASN A 202 7.51 -14.73 -9.30
N PHE A 203 7.07 -13.86 -10.23
CA PHE A 203 5.87 -14.11 -11.04
C PHE A 203 5.97 -15.41 -11.86
N LYS A 204 7.15 -15.71 -12.43
CA LYS A 204 7.35 -16.93 -13.21
C LYS A 204 7.21 -18.20 -12.35
N ARG A 205 7.82 -18.21 -11.15
CA ARG A 205 7.70 -19.32 -10.20
C ARG A 205 6.25 -19.53 -9.76
N LEU A 206 5.50 -18.44 -9.57
CA LEU A 206 4.08 -18.49 -9.25
C LEU A 206 3.26 -19.14 -10.37
N ALA A 207 3.49 -18.77 -11.63
CA ALA A 207 2.82 -19.37 -12.78
C ALA A 207 3.14 -20.88 -12.93
N GLN A 208 4.39 -21.28 -12.65
CA GLN A 208 4.77 -22.70 -12.62
C GLN A 208 4.00 -23.49 -11.56
N ILE A 209 3.86 -22.94 -10.35
CA ILE A 209 3.10 -23.56 -9.25
C ILE A 209 1.62 -23.65 -9.62
N LYS A 210 1.04 -22.55 -10.09
CA LYS A 210 -0.36 -22.49 -10.56
C LYS A 210 -0.64 -23.56 -11.62
N THR A 211 0.25 -23.72 -12.60
CA THR A 211 0.11 -24.72 -13.67
C THR A 211 0.08 -26.16 -13.15
N LYS A 212 0.84 -26.45 -12.08
CA LYS A 212 0.87 -27.78 -11.46
C LYS A 212 -0.33 -28.03 -10.55
N PHE A 213 -0.72 -27.03 -9.77
CA PHE A 213 -1.75 -27.14 -8.74
C PHE A 213 -3.16 -27.05 -9.29
N ASP A 214 -3.39 -26.15 -10.26
CA ASP A 214 -4.70 -25.88 -10.85
C ASP A 214 -4.58 -25.78 -12.38
N PRO A 215 -4.31 -26.91 -13.07
CA PRO A 215 -4.06 -26.94 -14.52
C PRO A 215 -5.29 -26.56 -15.36
N GLN A 216 -6.51 -26.66 -14.81
CA GLN A 216 -7.75 -26.22 -15.46
C GLN A 216 -8.05 -24.73 -15.23
N ASN A 217 -7.18 -24.04 -14.47
CA ASN A 217 -7.36 -22.64 -14.10
C ASN A 217 -8.74 -22.36 -13.46
N PHE A 218 -9.21 -23.29 -12.62
CA PHE A 218 -10.50 -23.18 -11.95
C PHE A 218 -10.55 -21.95 -11.04
N PHE A 219 -9.50 -21.73 -10.24
CA PHE A 219 -9.39 -20.57 -9.35
C PHE A 219 -8.86 -19.35 -10.11
N ARG A 220 -9.76 -18.58 -10.73
CA ARG A 220 -9.42 -17.40 -11.53
C ARG A 220 -10.24 -16.16 -11.20
N ASN A 221 -9.66 -15.01 -11.51
CA ASN A 221 -10.25 -13.67 -11.52
C ASN A 221 -9.46 -12.77 -12.49
N GLU A 222 -9.85 -11.51 -12.56
CA GLU A 222 -9.33 -10.48 -13.48
C GLU A 222 -7.84 -10.22 -13.33
N GLN A 223 -7.18 -10.66 -12.25
CA GLN A 223 -5.73 -10.55 -12.08
C GLN A 223 -5.18 -11.79 -11.35
N SER A 224 -5.70 -12.96 -11.72
CA SER A 224 -5.21 -14.25 -11.20
C SER A 224 -3.91 -14.64 -11.91
N ILE A 225 -3.02 -15.32 -11.22
CA ILE A 225 -1.80 -15.85 -11.84
C ILE A 225 -2.21 -16.79 -12.99
N PRO A 226 -1.73 -16.56 -14.22
CA PRO A 226 -2.11 -17.38 -15.38
C PRO A 226 -1.41 -18.75 -15.33
N LEU A 227 -1.84 -19.66 -16.20
CA LEU A 227 -1.05 -20.84 -16.52
C LEU A 227 0.20 -20.42 -17.30
N LEU A 228 1.30 -21.16 -17.14
CA LEU A 228 2.54 -20.89 -17.89
C LEU A 228 2.45 -21.35 -19.34
N ASN A 229 1.64 -22.39 -19.60
CA ASN A 229 1.52 -23.06 -20.89
C ASN A 229 0.25 -22.68 -21.66
N SER A 230 -0.51 -21.65 -21.24
CA SER A 230 -1.64 -21.16 -22.03
C SER A 230 -1.10 -20.53 -23.32
N GLN A 231 -1.29 -21.23 -24.44
CA GLN A 231 -1.09 -20.67 -25.78
C GLN A 231 -2.11 -19.54 -26.01
N PRO A 232 -1.77 -18.50 -26.82
CA PRO A 232 -2.73 -17.48 -27.26
C PRO A 232 -4.00 -18.08 -27.90
#